data_AF-A0A139I0F2-F1
#
_entry.id   AF-A0A139I0F2-F1
#
_cell.length_a   1.000
_cell.length_b   1.000
_cell.length_c   1.000
_cell.angle_alpha   90.00
_cell.angle_beta   90.00
_cell.angle_gamma   90.00
#
_symmetry.space_group_name_H-M   'P 1'
#
loop_
_entity.id
_entity.type
_entity.pdbx_description
1 polymer ?
#
loop_
_entity_poly.entity_id
_entity_poly.type
_entity_poly.pdbx_seq_one_letter_code
_entity_poly.pdbx_strand_id
1 'polypeptide(L)'
;METPVALSNRPMNFISQQKLFKWIEQSRQQDLAKVRMLSLRLTDIDLSPLLAAMSSSGGNETQSAWSLYNTELERLDGALRCLPGLEHLTIVPPSRNTSSLLSGIYRSFLSQIPKRCLKLQHLIIHDFETVLEAVPALKRVRKVDFQELIPSPSPSRSPNLLHSRMMADKGKAKDAVVKVEVDTDDG
;
A
#
# COMPACT_ATOMS: atom_id res chain seq x y z
N MET A 1 -5.64 -25.51 33.32
CA MET A 1 -6.62 -24.52 32.85
C MET A 1 -5.90 -23.62 31.86
N GLU A 2 -6.03 -23.90 30.58
CA GLU A 2 -5.32 -23.20 29.51
C GLU A 2 -6.22 -22.09 28.99
N THR A 3 -5.72 -20.85 29.02
CA THR A 3 -6.46 -19.63 28.73
C THR A 3 -6.86 -19.52 27.24
N PRO A 4 -8.14 -19.29 26.90
CA PRO A 4 -8.56 -19.03 25.53
C PRO A 4 -8.37 -17.54 25.20
N VAL A 5 -7.12 -17.08 25.04
CA VAL A 5 -6.81 -15.69 24.69
C VAL A 5 -5.74 -15.65 23.61
N ALA A 6 -6.09 -15.92 22.35
CA ALA A 6 -5.13 -15.67 21.26
C ALA A 6 -5.71 -15.55 19.84
N LEU A 7 -7.01 -15.78 19.59
CA LEU A 7 -7.47 -15.98 18.21
C LEU A 7 -8.34 -14.87 17.60
N SER A 8 -8.52 -13.72 18.25
CA SER A 8 -9.52 -12.73 17.80
C SER A 8 -9.01 -11.39 17.28
N ASN A 9 -7.70 -11.13 17.29
CA ASN A 9 -7.15 -9.83 16.89
C ASN A 9 -6.10 -9.96 15.77
N ARG A 10 -6.45 -10.64 14.67
CA ARG A 10 -5.56 -10.67 13.50
C ARG A 10 -5.51 -9.27 12.88
N PRO A 11 -4.32 -8.66 12.70
CA PRO A 11 -4.22 -7.38 12.02
C PRO A 11 -4.65 -7.54 10.56
N MET A 12 -5.60 -6.69 10.13
CA MET A 12 -6.03 -6.62 8.74
C MET A 12 -5.08 -5.74 7.96
N ASN A 13 -4.48 -6.28 6.91
CA ASN A 13 -3.50 -5.56 6.10
C ASN A 13 -4.06 -5.35 4.70
N PHE A 14 -4.27 -4.09 4.34
CA PHE A 14 -4.73 -3.67 3.02
C PHE A 14 -3.59 -3.02 2.27
N ILE A 15 -3.15 -3.69 1.20
CA ILE A 15 -2.11 -3.15 0.32
C ILE A 15 -2.60 -1.96 -0.52
N SER A 16 -3.92 -1.69 -0.52
CA SER A 16 -4.52 -0.50 -1.14
C SER A 16 -5.92 -0.17 -0.61
N GLN A 17 -6.37 1.07 -0.85
CA GLN A 17 -7.70 1.57 -0.50
C GLN A 17 -8.82 0.79 -1.21
N GLN A 18 -8.63 0.43 -2.47
CA GLN A 18 -9.65 -0.32 -3.22
C GLN A 18 -9.94 -1.68 -2.56
N LYS A 19 -8.90 -2.34 -2.05
CA LYS A 19 -9.08 -3.60 -1.30
C LYS A 19 -9.81 -3.38 0.02
N LEU A 20 -9.55 -2.28 0.71
CA LEU A 20 -10.30 -1.89 1.91
C LEU A 20 -11.79 -1.68 1.58
N PHE A 21 -12.09 -0.90 0.54
CA PHE A 21 -13.46 -0.58 0.14
C PHE A 21 -14.23 -1.84 -0.26
N LYS A 22 -13.64 -2.66 -1.14
CA LYS A 22 -14.26 -3.93 -1.57
C LYS A 22 -14.50 -4.87 -0.38
N TRP A 23 -13.56 -4.93 0.55
CA TRP A 23 -13.73 -5.75 1.75
C TRP A 23 -14.85 -5.22 2.66
N ILE A 24 -14.98 -3.90 2.84
CA ILE A 24 -16.08 -3.29 3.60
C ILE A 24 -17.43 -3.59 2.95
N GLU A 25 -17.55 -3.43 1.63
CA GLU A 25 -18.78 -3.72 0.87
C GLU A 25 -19.21 -5.19 0.99
N GLN A 26 -18.25 -6.11 1.11
CA GLN A 26 -18.50 -7.56 1.21
C GLN A 26 -18.68 -8.05 2.66
N SER A 27 -18.38 -7.21 3.65
CA SER A 27 -18.37 -7.60 5.06
C SER A 27 -19.65 -7.22 5.78
N ARG A 28 -20.06 -8.04 6.74
CA ARG A 28 -21.17 -7.70 7.64
C ARG A 28 -20.70 -6.70 8.69
N GLN A 29 -21.56 -5.77 9.06
CA GLN A 29 -21.24 -4.71 10.03
C GLN A 29 -20.78 -5.26 11.39
N GLN A 30 -21.26 -6.43 11.81
CA GLN A 30 -20.83 -7.09 13.04
C GLN A 30 -19.35 -7.53 12.99
N ASP A 31 -18.86 -7.91 11.81
CA ASP A 31 -17.47 -8.33 11.63
C ASP A 31 -16.55 -7.12 11.51
N LEU A 32 -17.02 -6.05 10.84
CA LEU A 32 -16.33 -4.76 10.82
C LEU A 32 -16.17 -4.16 12.22
N ALA A 33 -17.19 -4.29 13.08
CA ALA A 33 -17.13 -3.81 14.46
C ALA A 33 -16.12 -4.57 15.36
N LYS A 34 -15.73 -5.79 14.96
CA LYS A 34 -14.72 -6.58 15.68
C LYS A 34 -13.29 -6.22 15.28
N VAL A 35 -13.09 -5.48 14.20
CA VAL A 35 -11.74 -5.13 13.74
C VAL A 35 -11.09 -4.15 14.71
N ARG A 36 -9.98 -4.59 15.31
CA ARG A 36 -9.20 -3.81 16.28
C ARG A 36 -7.91 -3.26 15.71
N MET A 37 -7.32 -3.95 14.75
CA MET A 37 -6.01 -3.61 14.20
C MET A 37 -6.09 -3.61 12.67
N LEU A 38 -5.65 -2.50 12.05
CA LEU A 38 -5.66 -2.33 10.61
C LEU A 38 -4.39 -1.64 10.13
N SER A 39 -3.81 -2.13 9.04
CA SER A 39 -2.76 -1.48 8.27
C SER A 39 -3.28 -1.16 6.88
N LEU A 40 -3.15 0.10 6.47
CA LEU A 40 -3.58 0.60 5.17
C LEU A 40 -2.40 1.24 4.44
N ARG A 41 -2.10 0.71 3.26
CA ARG A 41 -1.19 1.34 2.31
C ARG A 41 -1.96 2.19 1.32
N LEU A 42 -1.59 3.45 1.20
CA LEU A 42 -2.22 4.37 0.27
C LEU A 42 -1.52 4.30 -1.10
N THR A 43 -1.73 3.23 -1.88
CA THR A 43 -1.05 3.08 -3.19
C THR A 43 -1.89 3.50 -4.38
N ASP A 44 -3.21 3.37 -4.29
CA ASP A 44 -4.12 3.42 -5.44
C ASP A 44 -4.99 4.68 -5.36
N ILE A 45 -4.41 5.84 -5.05
CA ILE A 45 -5.12 7.11 -5.27
C ILE A 45 -5.09 7.34 -6.79
N ASP A 46 -6.06 6.77 -7.49
CA ASP A 46 -6.18 6.92 -8.94
C ASP A 46 -6.63 8.35 -9.28
N LEU A 47 -5.65 9.20 -9.56
CA LEU A 47 -5.86 10.55 -10.09
C LEU A 47 -5.90 10.57 -11.63
N SER A 48 -5.88 9.42 -12.31
CA SER A 48 -5.99 9.37 -13.78
C SER A 48 -7.26 10.05 -14.30
N PRO A 49 -8.43 9.93 -13.63
CA PRO A 49 -9.62 10.70 -14.02
C PRO A 49 -9.42 12.22 -13.87
N LEU A 50 -8.59 12.65 -12.91
CA LEU A 50 -8.27 14.05 -12.67
C LEU A 50 -7.39 14.65 -13.78
N LEU A 51 -6.42 13.86 -14.27
CA LEU A 51 -5.56 14.23 -15.39
C LEU A 51 -6.31 14.18 -16.73
N ALA A 52 -7.23 13.23 -16.90
CA ALA A 52 -8.09 13.14 -18.07
C ALA A 52 -9.08 14.33 -18.16
N ALA A 53 -9.68 14.73 -17.03
CA ALA A 53 -10.60 15.87 -16.97
C ALA A 53 -9.91 17.22 -17.25
N MET A 54 -8.63 17.39 -16.87
CA MET A 54 -7.85 18.59 -17.23
C MET A 54 -7.45 18.62 -18.71
N SER A 55 -7.30 17.44 -19.34
CA SER A 55 -6.90 17.31 -20.75
C SER A 55 -8.07 17.47 -21.72
N SER A 56 -9.29 17.14 -21.28
CA SER A 56 -10.52 17.20 -22.07
C SER A 56 -11.30 18.51 -21.87
N SER A 57 -10.63 19.67 -21.95
CA SER A 57 -11.27 20.99 -21.86
C SER A 57 -12.02 21.34 -23.15
N GLY A 58 -13.08 20.59 -23.45
CA GLY A 58 -13.93 20.79 -24.62
C GLY A 58 -15.31 20.17 -24.45
N GLY A 59 -16.18 20.84 -23.68
CA GLY A 59 -17.62 20.62 -23.70
C GLY A 59 -18.15 19.63 -22.64
N ASN A 60 -18.97 20.17 -21.74
CA ASN A 60 -20.00 19.50 -20.93
C ASN A 60 -19.61 18.17 -20.25
N GLU A 61 -18.96 18.23 -19.09
CA GLU A 61 -19.18 17.35 -17.92
C GLU A 61 -18.20 17.74 -16.80
N THR A 62 -18.61 18.70 -15.96
CA THR A 62 -17.78 19.27 -14.88
C THR A 62 -17.72 18.35 -13.66
N GLN A 63 -17.18 17.14 -13.79
CA GLN A 63 -16.51 16.52 -12.63
C GLN A 63 -15.14 17.18 -12.51
N SER A 64 -15.11 18.31 -11.81
CA SER A 64 -13.86 19.01 -11.54
C SER A 64 -12.88 18.08 -10.81
N ALA A 65 -11.58 18.28 -11.03
CA ALA A 65 -10.50 17.65 -10.26
C ALA A 65 -10.78 17.67 -8.73
N TRP A 66 -11.40 18.73 -8.24
CA TRP A 66 -11.80 18.91 -6.86
C TRP A 66 -12.95 17.99 -6.42
N SER A 67 -13.89 17.70 -7.31
CA SER A 67 -14.98 16.75 -7.05
C SER A 67 -14.42 15.34 -6.83
N LEU A 68 -13.47 14.90 -7.65
CA LEU A 68 -12.80 13.61 -7.50
C LEU A 68 -11.98 13.53 -6.20
N TYR A 69 -11.26 14.62 -5.87
CA TYR A 69 -10.57 14.77 -4.59
C TYR A 69 -11.52 14.57 -3.41
N ASN A 70 -12.69 15.23 -3.43
CA ASN A 70 -13.68 15.11 -2.37
C ASN A 70 -14.28 13.71 -2.29
N THR A 71 -14.63 13.10 -3.43
CA THR A 71 -15.18 11.74 -3.47
C THR A 71 -14.22 10.73 -2.85
N GLU A 72 -12.93 10.79 -3.16
CA GLU A 72 -11.96 9.85 -2.58
C GLU A 72 -11.82 10.05 -1.04
N LEU A 73 -11.80 11.30 -0.58
CA LEU A 73 -11.81 11.60 0.85
C LEU A 73 -13.08 11.13 1.55
N GLU A 74 -14.25 11.28 0.92
CA GLU A 74 -15.52 10.82 1.47
C GLU A 74 -15.57 9.29 1.58
N ARG A 75 -15.00 8.57 0.62
CA ARG A 75 -14.89 7.10 0.67
C ARG A 75 -13.96 6.65 1.80
N LEU A 76 -12.82 7.32 1.97
CA LEU A 76 -11.91 7.06 3.08
C LEU A 76 -12.56 7.37 4.44
N ASP A 77 -13.26 8.51 4.55
CA ASP A 77 -14.03 8.87 5.75
C ASP A 77 -15.10 7.82 6.07
N GLY A 78 -15.85 7.41 5.05
CA GLY A 78 -16.86 6.35 5.14
C GLY A 78 -16.27 5.03 5.62
N ALA A 79 -15.12 4.63 5.08
CA ALA A 79 -14.43 3.42 5.49
C ALA A 79 -14.01 3.45 6.97
N LEU A 80 -13.50 4.59 7.46
CA LEU A 80 -13.19 4.74 8.89
C LEU A 80 -14.45 4.68 9.77
N ARG A 81 -15.58 5.24 9.32
CA ARG A 81 -16.86 5.16 10.03
C ARG A 81 -17.38 3.73 10.16
N CYS A 82 -17.10 2.88 9.17
CA CYS A 82 -17.48 1.47 9.20
C CYS A 82 -16.65 0.65 10.20
N LEU A 83 -15.57 1.21 10.78
CA LEU A 83 -14.65 0.53 11.69
C LEU A 83 -14.69 1.15 13.11
N PRO A 84 -15.84 1.12 13.80
CA PRO A 84 -16.01 1.79 15.10
C PRO A 84 -15.20 1.14 16.23
N GLY A 85 -14.73 -0.08 16.03
CA GLY A 85 -13.94 -0.86 16.99
C GLY A 85 -12.43 -0.64 16.91
N LEU A 86 -11.95 0.18 15.97
CA LEU A 86 -10.53 0.28 15.65
C LEU A 86 -9.72 0.89 16.80
N GLU A 87 -8.68 0.16 17.22
CA GLU A 87 -7.80 0.52 18.34
C GLU A 87 -6.37 0.80 17.87
N HIS A 88 -5.91 0.11 16.82
CA HIS A 88 -4.58 0.27 16.24
C HIS A 88 -4.69 0.48 14.74
N LEU A 89 -4.07 1.55 14.25
CA LEU A 89 -4.07 1.89 12.82
C LEU A 89 -2.63 2.14 12.37
N THR A 90 -2.23 1.51 11.28
CA THR A 90 -0.97 1.78 10.57
C THR A 90 -1.29 2.39 9.22
N ILE A 91 -0.75 3.57 8.94
CA ILE A 91 -0.90 4.25 7.66
C ILE A 91 0.44 4.32 6.96
N VAL A 92 0.50 3.78 5.74
CA VAL A 92 1.64 3.92 4.86
C VAL A 92 1.28 4.93 3.76
N PRO A 93 2.00 6.05 3.64
CA PRO A 93 1.70 7.09 2.65
C PRO A 93 1.92 6.58 1.22
N PRO A 94 1.36 7.28 0.22
CA PRO A 94 1.66 7.00 -1.17
C PRO A 94 3.16 7.15 -1.46
N SER A 95 3.77 6.10 -2.02
CA SER A 95 5.20 6.04 -2.36
C SER A 95 5.66 7.10 -3.36
N ARG A 96 4.72 7.81 -3.99
CA ARG A 96 4.96 8.93 -4.91
C ARG A 96 4.22 10.17 -4.43
N ASN A 97 4.53 10.64 -3.22
CA ASN A 97 3.97 11.87 -2.67
C ASN A 97 4.57 13.13 -3.33
N THR A 98 4.73 13.11 -4.67
CA THR A 98 5.39 14.16 -5.46
C THR A 98 4.44 15.29 -5.84
N SER A 99 3.12 15.09 -5.72
CA SER A 99 2.10 16.09 -6.02
C SER A 99 1.59 16.75 -4.74
N SER A 100 1.49 18.08 -4.75
CA SER A 100 0.85 18.87 -3.68
C SER A 100 -0.58 18.43 -3.41
N LEU A 101 -1.29 17.97 -4.45
CA LEU A 101 -2.66 17.47 -4.32
C LEU A 101 -2.72 16.15 -3.54
N LEU A 102 -1.84 15.20 -3.85
CA LEU A 102 -1.76 13.92 -3.11
C LEU A 102 -1.37 14.14 -1.65
N SER A 103 -0.44 15.07 -1.40
CA SER A 103 -0.09 15.49 -0.05
C SER A 103 -1.30 16.11 0.67
N GLY A 104 -2.11 16.90 -0.04
CA GLY A 104 -3.38 17.45 0.47
C GLY A 104 -4.40 16.38 0.84
N ILE A 105 -4.63 15.39 -0.01
CA ILE A 105 -5.51 14.24 0.26
C ILE A 105 -5.02 13.49 1.49
N TYR A 106 -3.73 13.15 1.50
CA TYR A 106 -3.11 12.41 2.60
C TYR A 106 -3.28 13.13 3.94
N ARG A 107 -2.95 14.42 4.01
CA ARG A 107 -3.09 15.23 5.23
C ARG A 107 -4.55 15.37 5.66
N SER A 108 -5.45 15.56 4.69
CA SER A 108 -6.89 15.66 4.94
C SER A 108 -7.45 14.36 5.51
N PHE A 109 -7.08 13.21 4.95
CA PHE A 109 -7.41 11.89 5.47
C PHE A 109 -6.87 11.69 6.90
N LEU A 110 -5.60 12.00 7.14
CA LEU A 110 -5.02 11.91 8.49
C LEU A 110 -5.80 12.76 9.51
N SER A 111 -6.26 13.95 9.12
CA SER A 111 -7.02 14.85 9.99
C SER A 111 -8.38 14.29 10.43
N GLN A 112 -8.93 13.34 9.68
CA GLN A 112 -10.21 12.69 9.97
C GLN A 112 -10.07 11.52 10.94
N ILE A 113 -8.90 10.87 11.00
CA ILE A 113 -8.66 9.68 11.84
C ILE A 113 -9.09 9.92 13.31
N PRO A 114 -8.64 11.00 14.00
CA PRO A 114 -9.01 11.22 15.39
C PRO A 114 -10.49 11.55 15.58
N LYS A 115 -11.19 12.00 14.53
CA LYS A 115 -12.63 12.33 14.57
C LYS A 115 -13.50 11.10 14.41
N ARG A 116 -13.05 10.11 13.63
CA ARG A 116 -13.84 8.90 13.31
C ARG A 116 -13.49 7.72 14.19
N CYS A 117 -12.21 7.51 14.49
CA CYS A 117 -11.73 6.38 15.27
C CYS A 117 -11.61 6.76 16.75
N LEU A 118 -12.74 6.94 17.44
CA LEU A 118 -12.76 7.42 18.84
C LEU A 118 -12.12 6.44 19.84
N LYS A 119 -12.01 5.16 19.48
CA LYS A 119 -11.37 4.12 20.30
C LYS A 119 -9.88 3.95 20.00
N LEU A 120 -9.33 4.71 19.05
CA LEU A 120 -7.96 4.57 18.60
C LEU A 120 -6.99 4.85 19.75
N GLN A 121 -6.22 3.83 20.09
CA GLN A 121 -5.17 3.88 21.12
C GLN A 121 -3.83 4.21 20.48
N HIS A 122 -3.57 3.66 19.31
CA HIS A 122 -2.27 3.70 18.68
C HIS A 122 -2.37 3.94 17.17
N LEU A 123 -1.67 4.98 16.71
CA LEU A 123 -1.50 5.29 15.29
C LEU A 123 -0.03 5.18 14.93
N ILE A 124 0.29 4.40 13.91
CA ILE A 124 1.64 4.31 13.32
C ILE A 124 1.58 4.96 11.95
N ILE A 125 2.44 5.94 11.69
CA ILE A 125 2.52 6.62 10.41
C ILE A 125 3.89 6.35 9.80
N HIS A 126 3.92 5.76 8.60
CA HIS A 126 5.17 5.54 7.89
C HIS A 126 5.64 6.80 7.14
N ASP A 127 5.83 7.90 7.88
CA ASP A 127 6.21 9.22 7.36
C ASP A 127 7.04 9.94 8.44
N PHE A 128 7.49 11.16 8.15
CA PHE A 128 8.25 11.99 9.08
C PHE A 128 7.34 12.64 10.14
N GLU A 129 7.92 12.94 11.29
CA GLU A 129 7.23 13.61 12.41
C GLU A 129 6.68 15.00 12.04
N THR A 130 7.22 15.65 11.00
CA THR A 130 6.73 16.93 10.45
C THR A 130 5.25 16.88 10.04
N VAL A 131 4.70 15.69 9.82
CA VAL A 131 3.25 15.49 9.60
C VAL A 131 2.41 15.96 10.81
N LEU A 132 2.92 15.93 12.04
CA LEU A 132 2.21 16.48 13.21
C LEU A 132 2.05 17.99 13.15
N GLU A 133 2.99 18.69 12.54
CA GLU A 133 2.88 20.15 12.34
C GLU A 133 1.81 20.46 11.29
N ALA A 134 1.78 19.66 10.22
CA ALA A 134 0.78 19.78 9.16
C ALA A 134 -0.63 19.34 9.59
N VAL A 135 -0.73 18.37 10.51
CA VAL A 135 -1.99 17.77 10.96
C VAL A 135 -2.02 17.70 12.50
N PRO A 136 -2.20 18.85 13.18
CA PRO A 136 -2.14 18.92 14.64
C PRO A 136 -3.25 18.11 15.33
N ALA A 137 -4.34 17.79 14.62
CA ALA A 137 -5.42 16.94 15.11
C ALA A 137 -4.94 15.56 15.58
N LEU A 138 -3.84 15.04 15.01
CA LEU A 138 -3.26 13.74 15.39
C LEU A 138 -2.77 13.70 16.84
N LYS A 139 -2.44 14.86 17.43
CA LYS A 139 -2.06 14.97 18.86
C LYS A 139 -3.17 14.55 19.83
N ARG A 140 -4.40 14.40 19.34
CA ARG A 140 -5.55 13.90 20.12
C ARG A 140 -5.56 12.38 20.25
N VAL A 141 -4.77 11.66 19.44
CA VAL A 141 -4.61 10.21 19.56
C VAL A 141 -3.68 9.92 20.74
N ARG A 142 -4.00 8.88 21.53
CA ARG A 142 -3.26 8.55 22.76
C ARG A 142 -1.79 8.28 22.51
N LYS A 143 -1.46 7.54 21.44
CA LYS A 143 -0.09 7.27 21.02
C LYS A 143 0.03 7.39 19.51
N VAL A 144 1.01 8.17 19.05
CA VAL A 144 1.39 8.29 17.64
C VAL A 144 2.86 7.95 17.51
N ASP A 145 3.20 6.94 16.72
CA ASP A 145 4.57 6.58 16.39
C ASP A 145 4.83 6.86 14.91
N PHE A 146 6.05 7.31 14.59
CA PHE A 146 6.52 7.54 13.24
C PHE A 146 7.53 6.47 12.87
N GLN A 147 7.37 5.87 11.69
CA GLN A 147 8.31 4.88 11.18
C GLN A 147 8.82 5.35 9.83
N GLU A 148 10.14 5.46 9.69
CA GLU A 148 10.70 5.77 8.39
C GLU A 148 10.41 4.63 7.41
N LEU A 149 10.00 4.98 6.19
CA LEU A 149 9.95 4.04 5.07
C LEU A 149 11.39 3.60 4.80
N ILE A 150 11.85 2.55 5.47
CA ILE A 150 13.12 1.92 5.12
C ILE A 150 12.92 1.42 3.68
N PRO A 151 13.60 1.99 2.67
CA PRO A 151 13.60 1.40 1.35
C PRO A 151 14.11 -0.02 1.52
N SER A 152 13.32 -1.00 1.10
CA SER A 152 13.67 -2.42 1.20
C SER A 152 15.13 -2.60 0.79
N PRO A 153 16.00 -3.20 1.62
CA PRO A 153 17.36 -3.48 1.20
C PRO A 153 17.26 -4.31 -0.08
N SER A 154 17.84 -3.79 -1.16
CA SER A 154 18.00 -4.53 -2.40
C SER A 154 18.56 -5.91 -2.05
N PRO A 155 18.12 -7.01 -2.71
CA PRO A 155 18.65 -8.32 -2.41
C PRO A 155 20.17 -8.25 -2.53
N SER A 156 20.85 -8.37 -1.38
CA SER A 156 22.29 -8.40 -1.29
C SER A 156 22.76 -9.55 -2.16
N ARG A 157 23.35 -9.20 -3.31
CA ARG A 157 24.01 -10.14 -4.19
C ARG A 157 25.22 -10.66 -3.41
N SER A 158 25.06 -11.78 -2.72
CA SER A 158 26.12 -12.42 -1.96
C SER A 158 27.31 -12.72 -2.88
N PRO A 159 28.55 -12.33 -2.52
CA PRO A 159 29.75 -12.66 -3.26
C PRO A 159 30.24 -14.03 -2.78
N ASN A 160 29.92 -15.10 -3.50
CA ASN A 160 30.62 -16.37 -3.27
C ASN A 160 31.75 -16.50 -4.30
N LEU A 161 32.90 -15.98 -3.89
CA LEU A 161 34.21 -16.49 -4.27
C LEU A 161 34.37 -17.87 -3.62
N LEU A 162 34.55 -18.93 -4.41
CA LEU A 162 35.34 -20.08 -3.98
C LEU A 162 36.22 -20.55 -5.15
N HIS A 163 37.50 -20.45 -4.87
CA HIS A 163 38.65 -20.66 -5.71
C HIS A 163 39.19 -22.06 -5.42
N SER A 164 39.39 -22.91 -6.44
CA SER A 164 40.39 -24.02 -6.53
C SER A 164 39.89 -25.13 -7.47
N ARG A 165 40.69 -25.83 -8.28
CA ARG A 165 42.14 -25.84 -8.56
C ARG A 165 42.41 -27.03 -9.53
N MET A 166 43.18 -26.79 -10.60
CA MET A 166 44.06 -27.74 -11.37
C MET A 166 43.38 -28.93 -12.11
N MET A 167 43.76 -29.44 -13.29
CA MET A 167 45.03 -29.59 -14.05
C MET A 167 44.75 -29.81 -15.56
N ALA A 168 45.79 -29.59 -16.40
CA ALA A 168 46.16 -30.28 -17.66
C ALA A 168 45.22 -30.14 -18.88
N ASP A 169 45.62 -29.44 -19.96
CA ASP A 169 46.61 -29.80 -21.00
C ASP A 169 46.14 -30.86 -22.01
N LYS A 170 46.44 -30.59 -23.29
CA LYS A 170 46.27 -31.36 -24.53
C LYS A 170 44.89 -31.40 -25.20
N GLY A 171 44.90 -31.12 -26.50
CA GLY A 171 44.16 -31.95 -27.46
C GLY A 171 43.42 -31.25 -28.58
N LYS A 172 44.15 -30.92 -29.63
CA LYS A 172 43.72 -30.61 -31.00
C LYS A 172 42.79 -31.68 -31.61
N ALA A 173 41.64 -31.30 -32.19
CA ALA A 173 40.93 -31.88 -33.37
C ALA A 173 39.56 -31.19 -33.51
N LYS A 174 39.24 -30.46 -34.59
CA LYS A 174 38.68 -30.94 -35.87
C LYS A 174 37.52 -31.92 -35.68
N ASP A 175 36.29 -31.51 -35.97
CA ASP A 175 35.56 -31.96 -37.17
C ASP A 175 34.20 -31.29 -37.33
N ALA A 176 33.76 -31.25 -38.58
CA ALA A 176 32.55 -30.62 -39.08
C ALA A 176 31.45 -31.66 -39.32
N VAL A 177 30.19 -31.34 -39.00
CA VAL A 177 28.94 -31.94 -39.55
C VAL A 177 27.85 -30.89 -39.25
N VAL A 178 27.30 -30.08 -40.16
CA VAL A 178 26.51 -30.31 -41.40
C VAL A 178 25.24 -31.15 -41.19
N LYS A 179 24.09 -30.44 -41.28
CA LYS A 179 22.74 -30.90 -41.69
C LYS A 179 22.02 -31.78 -40.64
N VAL A 180 20.71 -31.65 -40.39
CA VAL A 180 19.58 -31.74 -41.33
C VAL A 180 18.33 -31.18 -40.64
N GLU A 181 17.52 -30.40 -41.39
CA GLU A 181 16.10 -30.15 -41.11
C GLU A 181 15.30 -31.46 -41.14
N VAL A 182 14.48 -31.73 -40.12
CA VAL A 182 13.35 -32.64 -40.25
C VAL A 182 12.10 -31.91 -39.77
N ASP A 183 11.31 -31.57 -40.77
CA ASP A 183 9.89 -31.30 -40.74
C ASP A 183 9.14 -32.57 -40.30
N THR A 184 8.21 -32.47 -39.34
CA THR A 184 7.13 -33.45 -39.19
C THR A 184 5.92 -32.78 -38.55
N ASP A 185 5.04 -32.33 -39.45
CA ASP A 185 3.58 -32.37 -39.35
C ASP A 185 3.05 -33.64 -38.65
N ASP A 186 2.17 -33.49 -37.65
CA ASP A 186 1.00 -34.37 -37.41
C ASP A 186 0.13 -33.78 -36.28
N GLY A 187 -1.15 -33.50 -36.57
CA GLY A 187 -2.21 -33.29 -35.57
C GLY A 187 -3.16 -32.12 -35.82
#